data_AF-A0A0J6Y4C1-F1
#
_entry.id   AF-A0A0J6Y4C1-F1
#
_cell.length_a   1.000
_cell.length_b   1.000
_cell.length_c   1.000
_cell.angle_alpha   90.00
_cell.angle_beta   90.00
_cell.angle_gamma   90.00
#
_symmetry.space_group_name_H-M   'P 1'
#
loop_
_entity.id
_entity.type
_entity.pdbx_description
1 polymer ?
#
loop_
_entity_poly.entity_id
_entity_poly.type
_entity_poly.pdbx_seq_one_letter_code
_entity_poly.pdbx_strand_id
1 'polypeptide(L)'
;MFFSVYRGSAVPVFLGKIDLAQIYFLHGAGEIRHMLLMGWGGESVVHTKQDKSIRSAISQSKGEIRSLGVLHGDLRPENILWNRELKRALIIDFHRCTLSNQPKHRRSRPLKRQLCGHEEQESKHIRLV
;
A
#
# COMPACT_ATOMS: atom_id res chain seq x y z
N MET A 1 -4.00 10.67 -11.77
CA MET A 1 -3.96 10.27 -10.35
C MET A 1 -5.02 9.19 -10.17
N PHE A 2 -4.62 7.93 -9.90
CA PHE A 2 -5.55 6.79 -9.82
C PHE A 2 -6.15 6.69 -8.42
N PHE A 3 -7.40 7.13 -8.24
CA PHE A 3 -8.21 6.77 -7.08
C PHE A 3 -9.52 6.15 -7.58
N SER A 4 -9.45 4.90 -8.04
CA SER A 4 -10.65 4.13 -8.39
C SER A 4 -11.33 3.66 -7.11
N VAL A 5 -12.63 3.91 -7.05
CA VAL A 5 -13.58 3.57 -5.99
C VAL A 5 -13.56 2.05 -5.73
N TYR A 6 -12.78 1.61 -4.75
CA TYR A 6 -12.98 0.32 -4.10
C TYR A 6 -13.06 0.53 -2.60
N ARG A 7 -14.12 -0.03 -2.00
CA ARG A 7 -14.30 -0.11 -0.54
C ARG A 7 -13.01 -0.66 0.07
N GLY A 8 -12.36 0.12 0.93
CA GLY A 8 -11.16 -0.32 1.64
C GLY A 8 -9.82 0.07 0.99
N SER A 9 -9.73 1.23 0.35
CA SER A 9 -8.41 1.82 0.09
C SER A 9 -7.77 2.33 1.39
N ALA A 10 -6.45 2.27 1.49
CA ALA A 10 -5.67 2.87 2.57
C ALA A 10 -5.58 4.41 2.49
N VAL A 11 -6.35 5.04 1.60
CA VAL A 11 -6.47 6.50 1.46
C VAL A 11 -7.93 6.93 1.50
N PRO A 12 -8.25 8.17 1.93
CA PRO A 12 -9.59 8.71 1.80
C PRO A 12 -10.07 8.73 0.35
N VAL A 13 -11.38 8.64 0.16
CA VAL A 13 -12.01 8.71 -1.17
C VAL A 13 -11.77 10.10 -1.76
N PHE A 14 -11.27 10.18 -2.99
CA PHE A 14 -11.16 11.42 -3.73
C PHE A 14 -12.51 11.78 -4.36
N LEU A 15 -13.07 12.92 -3.99
CA LEU A 15 -14.37 13.39 -4.48
C LEU A 15 -14.23 14.38 -5.63
N GLY A 16 -13.09 15.06 -5.72
CA GLY A 16 -12.80 15.98 -6.82
C GLY A 16 -11.69 16.96 -6.47
N LYS A 17 -11.24 17.71 -7.47
CA LYS A 17 -10.35 18.85 -7.28
C LYS A 17 -11.15 20.13 -7.45
N ILE A 18 -10.76 21.16 -6.71
CA ILE A 18 -11.30 22.51 -6.82
C ILE A 18 -10.15 23.39 -7.32
N ASP A 19 -10.35 23.97 -8.49
CA ASP A 19 -9.42 24.94 -9.06
C ASP A 19 -9.90 26.35 -8.66
N LEU A 20 -9.09 27.06 -7.88
CA LEU A 20 -9.42 28.40 -7.41
C LEU A 20 -9.17 29.42 -8.52
N ALA A 21 -10.05 30.41 -8.66
CA ALA A 21 -9.90 31.46 -9.66
C ALA A 21 -8.61 32.28 -9.46
N GLN A 22 -8.27 32.54 -8.19
CA GLN A 22 -7.10 33.29 -7.76
C GLN A 22 -6.19 32.45 -6.86
N ILE A 23 -4.93 32.89 -6.72
CA ILE A 23 -3.97 32.28 -5.78
C ILE A 23 -4.22 32.87 -4.39
N TYR A 24 -4.30 31.98 -3.39
CA TYR A 24 -4.38 32.36 -1.97
C TYR A 24 -3.07 32.06 -1.27
N PHE A 25 -2.67 32.93 -0.35
CA PHE A 25 -1.46 32.75 0.45
C PHE A 25 -1.85 32.29 1.85
N LEU A 26 -1.57 31.03 2.17
CA LEU A 26 -1.83 30.48 3.49
C LEU A 26 -0.51 30.36 4.25
N HIS A 27 -0.48 30.91 5.45
CA HIS A 27 0.71 30.85 6.31
C HIS A 27 1.11 29.39 6.55
N GLY A 28 2.38 29.06 6.27
CA GLY A 28 2.93 27.70 6.40
C GLY A 28 2.70 26.78 5.19
N ALA A 29 1.73 27.05 4.32
CA ALA A 29 1.48 26.25 3.10
C ALA A 29 1.87 26.98 1.80
N GLY A 30 2.07 28.30 1.84
CA GLY A 30 2.46 29.09 0.69
C GLY A 30 1.29 29.39 -0.24
N GLU A 31 1.56 29.37 -1.54
CA GLU A 31 0.58 29.64 -2.60
C GLU A 31 -0.35 28.44 -2.82
N ILE A 32 -1.66 28.66 -2.70
CA ILE A 32 -2.69 27.66 -2.93
C ILE A 32 -3.54 28.11 -4.12
N ARG A 33 -3.52 27.29 -5.18
CA ARG A 33 -4.38 27.44 -6.37
C ARG A 33 -5.33 26.26 -6.57
N HIS A 34 -4.98 25.10 -6.00
CA HIS A 34 -5.73 23.86 -6.18
C HIS A 34 -6.00 23.25 -4.81
N MET A 35 -7.24 22.83 -4.57
CA MET A 35 -7.65 22.11 -3.38
C MET A 35 -8.19 20.74 -3.77
N LEU A 36 -8.06 19.76 -2.87
CA LEU A 36 -8.62 18.42 -3.07
C LEU A 36 -9.80 18.24 -2.12
N LEU A 37 -10.97 17.90 -2.66
CA LEU A 37 -12.12 17.48 -1.89
C LEU A 37 -12.02 15.96 -1.66
N MET A 38 -11.97 15.56 -0.40
CA MET A 38 -11.82 14.18 0.04
C MET A 38 -12.97 13.78 0.95
N GLY A 39 -13.34 12.50 0.95
CA GLY A 39 -14.23 11.95 1.95
C GLY A 39 -13.62 12.01 3.35
N TRP A 40 -14.47 12.01 4.37
CA TRP A 40 -14.04 12.07 5.76
C TRP A 40 -13.06 10.93 6.10
N GLY A 41 -11.87 11.32 6.59
CA GLY A 41 -10.76 10.40 6.86
C GLY A 41 -10.82 9.72 8.22
N GLY A 42 -11.63 10.22 9.15
CA GLY A 42 -11.63 9.81 10.55
C GLY A 42 -10.74 10.68 11.43
N GLU A 43 -10.45 10.18 12.63
CA GLU A 43 -9.74 10.92 13.68
C GLU A 43 -8.25 10.62 13.68
N SER A 44 -7.40 11.56 14.09
CA SER A 44 -5.96 11.28 14.19
C SER A 44 -5.67 10.10 15.14
N VAL A 45 -4.76 9.22 14.73
CA VAL A 45 -4.33 8.10 15.58
C VAL A 45 -3.48 8.54 16.78
N VAL A 46 -3.02 9.80 16.80
CA VAL A 46 -2.27 10.37 17.94
C VAL A 46 -3.15 10.46 19.18
N HIS A 47 -4.43 10.80 19.02
CA HIS A 47 -5.38 10.95 20.13
C HIS A 47 -6.21 9.69 20.39
N THR A 48 -5.98 8.62 19.62
CA THR A 48 -6.73 7.37 19.73
C THR A 48 -5.95 6.35 20.57
N LYS A 49 -6.60 5.72 21.56
CA LYS A 49 -6.00 4.58 22.28
C LYS A 49 -5.75 3.44 21.30
N GLN A 50 -4.48 3.20 20.96
CA GLN A 50 -4.10 2.18 19.98
C GLN A 50 -4.03 0.80 20.62
N ASP A 51 -5.07 -0.01 20.42
CA ASP A 51 -5.03 -1.42 20.77
C ASP A 51 -4.29 -2.27 19.70
N LYS A 52 -4.23 -3.59 19.92
CA LYS A 52 -3.59 -4.52 18.97
C LYS A 52 -4.27 -4.51 17.59
N SER A 53 -5.59 -4.31 17.54
CA SER A 53 -6.37 -4.32 16.28
C SER A 53 -6.07 -3.07 15.45
N ILE A 54 -6.03 -1.90 16.07
CA ILE A 54 -5.73 -0.63 15.40
C ILE A 54 -4.30 -0.66 14.85
N ARG A 55 -3.33 -1.14 15.65
CA ARG A 55 -1.94 -1.28 15.17
C ARG A 55 -1.83 -2.24 13.98
N SER A 56 -2.59 -3.33 13.99
CA SER A 56 -2.66 -4.27 12.86
C SER A 56 -3.23 -3.60 11.62
N ALA A 57 -4.34 -2.86 11.75
CA ALA A 57 -4.96 -2.13 10.65
C ALA A 57 -4.06 -1.02 10.08
N ILE A 58 -3.29 -0.32 10.93
CA ILE A 58 -2.26 0.62 10.51
C ILE A 58 -1.20 -0.11 9.68
N SER A 59 -0.64 -1.21 10.21
CA SER A 59 0.38 -2.00 9.50
C SER A 59 -0.12 -2.50 8.13
N GLN A 60 -1.37 -2.98 8.07
CA GLN A 60 -2.02 -3.40 6.84
C GLN A 60 -2.08 -2.25 5.83
N SER A 61 -2.56 -1.08 6.25
CA SER A 61 -2.73 0.09 5.38
C SER A 61 -1.39 0.59 4.84
N LYS A 62 -0.33 0.57 5.67
CA LYS A 62 1.05 0.85 5.23
C LYS A 62 1.54 -0.16 4.18
N GLY A 63 1.27 -1.44 4.42
CA GLY A 63 1.62 -2.53 3.50
C GLY A 63 0.93 -2.39 2.15
N GLU A 64 -0.34 -1.97 2.14
CA GLU A 64 -1.11 -1.76 0.92
C GLU A 64 -0.54 -0.62 0.07
N ILE A 65 -0.29 0.55 0.66
CA ILE A 65 0.37 1.68 -0.04
C ILE A 65 1.70 1.24 -0.65
N ARG A 66 2.53 0.53 0.12
CA ARG A 66 3.81 0.01 -0.37
C ARG A 66 3.64 -1.01 -1.49
N SER A 67 2.63 -1.88 -1.43
CA SER A 67 2.34 -2.89 -2.47
C SER A 67 1.90 -2.27 -3.80
N LEU A 68 1.34 -1.06 -3.75
CA LEU A 68 1.03 -0.26 -4.94
C LEU A 68 2.28 0.38 -5.56
N GLY A 69 3.44 0.24 -4.92
CA GLY A 69 4.68 0.90 -5.33
C GLY A 69 4.77 2.34 -4.85
N VAL A 70 3.92 2.77 -3.92
CA VAL A 70 3.96 4.14 -3.38
C VAL A 70 4.83 4.16 -2.13
N LEU A 71 5.85 5.01 -2.13
CA LEU A 71 6.63 5.37 -0.96
C LEU A 71 6.16 6.73 -0.48
N HIS A 72 5.71 6.85 0.77
CA HIS A 72 5.06 8.07 1.25
C HIS A 72 6.01 9.26 1.47
N GLY A 73 7.25 9.01 1.88
CA GLY A 73 8.27 10.05 2.13
C GLY A 73 8.14 10.84 3.44
N ASP A 74 6.96 10.87 4.07
CA ASP A 74 6.72 11.55 5.36
C ASP A 74 5.60 10.89 6.19
N LEU A 75 5.72 9.58 6.41
CA LEU A 75 4.67 8.80 7.07
C LEU A 75 4.79 8.86 8.59
N ARG A 76 4.30 9.94 9.17
CA ARG A 76 4.23 10.15 10.61
C ARG A 76 2.85 9.81 11.19
N PRO A 77 2.69 9.61 12.52
CA PRO A 77 1.39 9.34 13.14
C PRO A 77 0.32 10.41 12.85
N GLU A 78 0.72 11.66 12.67
CA GLU A 78 -0.16 12.78 12.33
C GLU A 78 -0.83 12.61 10.96
N ASN A 79 -0.14 11.91 10.04
CA ASN A 79 -0.60 11.61 8.68
C ASN A 79 -1.39 10.29 8.60
N ILE A 80 -1.80 9.73 9.75
CA ILE A 80 -2.60 8.51 9.84
C ILE A 80 -3.89 8.81 10.60
N LEU A 81 -5.01 8.52 9.97
CA LEU A 81 -6.35 8.72 10.52
C LEU A 81 -7.01 7.37 10.78
N TRP A 82 -7.71 7.23 11.89
CA TRP A 82 -8.55 6.08 12.22
C TRP A 82 -9.99 6.36 11.83
N ASN A 83 -10.47 5.65 10.81
CA ASN A 83 -11.87 5.64 10.44
C ASN A 83 -12.59 4.51 11.18
N ARG A 84 -13.42 4.86 12.18
CA ARG A 84 -14.18 3.90 13.01
C ARG A 84 -15.22 3.13 12.21
N GLU A 85 -15.88 3.77 11.25
CA GLU A 85 -16.94 3.18 10.42
C GLU A 85 -16.37 2.09 9.51
N LEU A 86 -15.20 2.36 8.91
CA LEU A 86 -14.49 1.43 8.05
C LEU A 86 -13.61 0.44 8.82
N LYS A 87 -13.43 0.65 10.14
CA LYS A 87 -12.47 -0.05 11.00
C LYS A 87 -11.08 -0.12 10.35
N ARG A 88 -10.62 1.02 9.80
CA ARG A 88 -9.41 1.10 8.97
C ARG A 88 -8.59 2.33 9.31
N ALA A 89 -7.27 2.20 9.14
CA ALA A 89 -6.37 3.35 9.11
C ALA A 89 -6.31 3.92 7.68
N LEU A 90 -6.56 5.22 7.54
CA LEU A 90 -6.39 5.95 6.29
C LEU A 90 -5.14 6.81 6.38
N ILE A 91 -4.36 6.83 5.31
CA ILE A 91 -3.11 7.58 5.20
C ILE A 91 -3.39 8.82 4.35
N ILE A 92 -2.88 9.97 4.80
CA ILE A 92 -3.05 11.27 4.15
C ILE A 92 -1.69 11.94 3.94
N ASP A 93 -1.71 13.07 3.22
CA ASP A 93 -0.55 13.93 3.03
C ASP A 93 0.62 13.30 2.24
N PHE A 94 0.35 12.97 0.98
CA PHE A 94 1.31 12.36 0.06
C PHE A 94 2.25 13.37 -0.64
N HIS A 95 2.46 14.57 -0.08
CA HIS A 95 3.22 15.63 -0.76
C HIS A 95 4.69 15.25 -1.04
N ARG A 96 5.27 14.32 -0.27
CA ARG A 96 6.63 13.78 -0.45
C ARG A 96 6.67 12.38 -1.04
N CYS A 97 5.56 11.92 -1.62
CA CYS A 97 5.51 10.56 -2.12
C CYS A 97 6.31 10.36 -3.41
N THR A 98 6.85 9.16 -3.59
CA THR A 98 7.52 8.72 -4.81
C THR A 98 6.99 7.36 -5.24
N LEU A 99 7.09 7.07 -6.53
CA LEU A 99 6.75 5.76 -7.08
C LEU A 99 8.02 4.92 -7.15
N SER A 100 7.98 3.70 -6.64
CA SER A 100 9.07 2.76 -6.79
C SER A 100 9.06 2.19 -8.20
N ASN A 101 10.19 2.29 -8.88
CA ASN A 101 10.38 1.74 -10.23
C ASN A 101 10.59 0.22 -10.24
N GLN A 102 10.37 -0.46 -9.12
CA GLN A 102 10.54 -1.91 -9.09
C GLN A 102 9.40 -2.57 -9.86
N PRO A 103 9.71 -3.39 -10.90
CA PRO A 103 8.70 -4.24 -11.51
C PRO A 103 8.05 -5.03 -10.39
N LYS A 104 6.72 -4.93 -10.24
CA LYS A 104 6.00 -5.79 -9.31
C LYS A 104 6.41 -7.21 -9.67
N HIS A 105 7.22 -7.85 -8.82
CA HIS A 105 7.58 -9.25 -8.99
C HIS A 105 6.23 -9.97 -9.07
N ARG A 106 5.81 -10.30 -10.30
CA ARG A 106 4.80 -11.33 -10.53
C ARG A 106 5.38 -12.50 -9.77
N ARG A 107 4.72 -12.90 -8.67
CA ARG A 107 5.06 -14.13 -7.96
C ARG A 107 5.21 -15.19 -9.05
N SER A 108 6.45 -15.55 -9.33
CA SER A 108 6.77 -16.63 -10.24
C SER A 108 6.01 -17.82 -9.67
N ARG A 109 5.01 -18.29 -10.40
CA ARG A 109 4.34 -19.54 -10.07
C ARG A 109 5.46 -20.58 -9.88
N PRO A 110 5.47 -21.37 -8.81
CA PRO A 110 6.44 -22.45 -8.73
C PRO A 110 6.16 -23.37 -9.94
N LEU A 111 7.16 -23.54 -10.81
CA LEU A 111 7.10 -24.54 -11.87
C LEU A 111 7.01 -25.90 -11.16
N LYS A 112 5.82 -26.47 -11.16
CA LYS A 112 5.56 -27.85 -10.76
C LYS A 112 5.72 -28.71 -12.02
N ARG A 113 6.70 -29.62 -12.04
CA ARG A 113 6.64 -31.01 -12.56
C ARG A 113 8.06 -31.61 -12.64
N GLN A 114 8.33 -32.62 -11.81
CA GLN A 114 8.46 -34.07 -12.14
C GLN A 114 9.88 -34.39 -12.71
N LEU A 115 10.60 -35.42 -12.30
CA LEU A 115 10.21 -36.82 -12.16
C LEU A 115 10.97 -37.56 -11.02
N CYS A 116 10.29 -38.62 -10.56
CA CYS A 116 10.80 -39.77 -9.82
C CYS A 116 12.14 -40.28 -10.38
N GLY A 117 13.13 -40.46 -9.50
CA GLY A 117 14.31 -41.29 -9.74
C GLY A 117 14.46 -42.21 -8.54
N HIS A 118 14.10 -43.48 -8.72
CA HIS A 118 14.45 -44.55 -7.80
C HIS A 118 15.98 -44.70 -7.78
N GLU A 119 16.56 -44.78 -6.59
CA GLU A 119 17.91 -45.30 -6.37
C GLU A 119 17.91 -46.84 -6.34
N GLU A 120 19.13 -47.39 -6.37
CA GLU A 120 19.58 -48.79 -6.20
C GLU A 120 19.62 -49.67 -7.46
N GLN A 121 20.55 -50.61 -7.62
CA GLN A 121 21.99 -50.79 -7.34
C GLN A 121 22.31 -52.14 -8.00
N GLU A 122 23.55 -52.29 -8.50
CA GLU A 122 24.30 -53.55 -8.69
C GLU A 122 23.67 -54.78 -9.37
N SER A 123 24.26 -55.23 -10.49
CA SER A 123 25.15 -56.43 -10.49
C SER A 123 25.54 -56.93 -11.89
N LYS A 124 26.86 -57.00 -12.09
CA LYS A 124 27.68 -58.06 -12.70
C LYS A 124 27.08 -58.99 -13.78
N HIS A 125 27.85 -59.07 -14.89
CA HIS A 125 28.43 -60.30 -15.48
C HIS A 125 27.95 -60.74 -16.91
N ILE A 126 28.97 -61.01 -17.74
CA ILE A 126 29.11 -61.96 -18.88
C ILE A 126 28.82 -61.51 -20.33
N ARG A 127 29.78 -61.94 -21.17
CA ARG A 127 30.04 -61.80 -22.61
C ARG A 127 29.15 -62.65 -23.55
N LEU A 128 29.27 -62.27 -24.84
CA LEU A 128 29.20 -63.05 -26.10
C LEU A 128 27.85 -63.66 -26.52
N VAL A 129 27.41 -63.36 -27.75
CA VAL A 129 27.77 -64.10 -28.99
C VAL A 129 27.93 -63.09 -30.13
#